data_AF-A0A1X1TYP5-F1
#
_entry.id   AF-A0A1X1TYP5-F1
#
_cell.length_a   1.000
_cell.length_b   1.000
_cell.length_c   1.000
_cell.angle_alpha   90.00
_cell.angle_beta   90.00
_cell.angle_gamma   90.00
#
_symmetry.space_group_name_H-M   'P 1'
#
loop_
_entity.id
_entity.type
_entity.pdbx_description
1 polymer ?
#
loop_
_entity_poly.entity_id
_entity_poly.type
_entity_poly.pdbx_seq_one_letter_code
_entity_poly.pdbx_strand_id
1 'polypeptide(L)'
;MKWGIIGVVVFIAAYLASLLLYVTSGMSHPHQVTESESDTDGTTVTVDLEDIRSNNSVLVGNVTITPGPALLDPATHKLKEDLDVDVSSVVTPSKRAWSKGTLPDVFPVSLILSGDVGDWPFDHYRTKPIAIELDRGPAAVPQRATVTFVDRLLGWQVGATEVGKGEMPPPYRLDFSRTSSTVAFGVVIVGVYLSLAGLGLFVAVQTVRNRRKFQPPMTTWYAAMLFAVMPLRTALPDSPPFGSWIDVTIVLWVIVVLVISMVLYISCWWRHLRPGPDELASVSSGGP
;
A
#
# COMPACT_ATOMS: atom_id res chain seq x y z
N MET A 1 -12.14 28.04 23.98
CA MET A 1 -12.61 28.39 22.62
C MET A 1 -11.47 28.42 21.59
N LYS A 2 -10.38 29.18 21.81
CA LYS A 2 -9.26 29.27 20.84
C LYS A 2 -8.68 27.91 20.39
N TRP A 3 -8.44 26.98 21.33
CA TRP A 3 -7.89 25.66 21.01
C TRP A 3 -8.84 24.74 20.22
N GLY A 4 -10.15 24.85 20.46
CA GLY A 4 -11.15 24.07 19.71
C GLY A 4 -11.28 24.54 18.26
N ILE A 5 -11.20 25.86 18.04
CA ILE A 5 -11.20 26.44 16.70
C ILE A 5 -9.93 26.03 15.94
N ILE A 6 -8.76 26.04 16.59
CA ILE A 6 -7.51 25.58 15.98
C ILE A 6 -7.62 24.11 15.55
N GLY A 7 -8.16 23.23 16.41
CA GLY A 7 -8.35 21.82 16.07
C GLY A 7 -9.27 21.60 14.85
N VAL A 8 -10.39 22.33 14.79
CA VAL A 8 -11.33 22.25 13.66
C VAL A 8 -10.68 22.78 12.37
N VAL A 9 -9.94 23.88 12.44
CA VAL A 9 -9.24 24.45 11.28
C VAL A 9 -8.16 23.49 10.76
N VAL A 10 -7.38 22.87 11.65
CA VAL A 10 -6.39 21.86 11.25
C VAL A 10 -7.05 20.65 10.60
N PHE A 11 -8.19 20.19 11.14
CA PHE A 11 -8.95 19.09 10.55
C PHE A 11 -9.47 19.43 9.15
N ILE A 12 -10.10 20.60 8.98
CA ILE A 12 -10.62 21.06 7.68
C ILE A 12 -9.47 21.24 6.68
N ALA A 13 -8.35 21.82 7.11
CA ALA A 13 -7.18 21.99 6.25
C ALA A 13 -6.59 20.64 5.83
N ALA A 14 -6.46 19.68 6.74
CA ALA A 14 -5.98 18.33 6.44
C ALA A 14 -6.93 17.59 5.49
N TYR A 15 -8.25 17.73 5.68
CA TYR A 15 -9.26 17.14 4.82
C TYR A 15 -9.26 17.76 3.40
N LEU A 16 -9.18 19.08 3.29
CA LEU A 16 -9.11 19.74 1.99
C LEU A 16 -7.80 19.44 1.26
N ALA A 17 -6.68 19.36 2.00
CA ALA A 17 -5.39 18.97 1.44
C ALA A 17 -5.41 17.52 0.93
N SER A 18 -6.00 16.57 1.68
CA SER A 18 -6.13 15.20 1.20
C SER A 18 -7.02 15.09 -0.02
N LEU A 19 -8.13 15.84 -0.07
CA LEU A 19 -9.02 15.87 -1.23
C LEU A 19 -8.32 16.45 -2.48
N LEU A 20 -7.55 17.53 -2.30
CA LEU A 20 -6.79 18.15 -3.39
C LEU A 20 -5.72 17.19 -3.93
N LEU A 21 -4.98 16.51 -3.06
CA LEU A 21 -3.98 15.52 -3.46
C LEU A 21 -4.62 14.33 -4.18
N TYR A 22 -5.77 13.86 -3.71
CA TYR A 22 -6.54 12.82 -4.38
C TYR A 22 -6.93 13.24 -5.82
N VAL A 23 -7.51 14.42 -5.99
CA VAL A 23 -7.96 14.90 -7.30
C VAL A 23 -6.79 15.19 -8.25
N THR A 24 -5.70 15.76 -7.74
CA THR A 24 -4.50 16.07 -8.55
C THR A 24 -3.68 14.84 -8.93
N SER A 25 -3.82 13.74 -8.18
CA SER A 25 -3.07 12.50 -8.43
C SER A 25 -3.57 11.67 -9.62
N GLY A 26 -4.62 12.09 -10.34
CA GLY A 26 -4.97 11.53 -11.64
C GLY A 26 -5.44 10.06 -11.63
N MET A 27 -5.84 9.53 -10.47
CA MET A 27 -6.17 8.09 -10.24
C MET A 27 -7.43 7.56 -10.95
N SER A 28 -7.89 8.20 -12.03
CA SER A 28 -9.23 7.92 -12.59
C SER A 28 -9.24 7.06 -13.86
N HIS A 29 -8.10 6.79 -14.50
CA HIS A 29 -8.09 6.07 -15.77
C HIS A 29 -6.92 5.09 -15.89
N PRO A 30 -7.12 3.89 -16.47
CA PRO A 30 -6.04 3.01 -16.87
C PRO A 30 -5.11 3.78 -17.81
N HIS A 31 -3.84 3.90 -17.44
CA HIS A 31 -2.85 4.57 -18.25
C HIS A 31 -1.97 3.52 -18.94
N GLN A 32 -1.82 3.66 -20.25
CA GLN A 32 -0.83 2.90 -21.00
C GLN A 32 0.55 3.43 -20.60
N VAL A 33 1.35 2.56 -19.97
CA VAL A 33 2.68 2.91 -19.47
C VAL A 33 3.69 2.92 -20.62
N THR A 34 3.42 2.16 -21.68
CA THR A 34 4.22 2.11 -22.90
C THR A 34 3.29 2.15 -24.12
N GLU A 35 3.53 3.06 -25.06
CA GLU A 35 2.88 3.07 -26.37
C GLU A 35 3.71 2.18 -27.30
N SER A 36 3.30 0.92 -27.43
CA SER A 36 3.94 -0.03 -28.35
C SER A 36 3.42 0.21 -29.77
N GLU A 37 4.32 0.50 -30.71
CA GLU A 37 4.01 0.31 -32.12
C GLU A 37 3.83 -1.20 -32.35
N SER A 38 2.70 -1.60 -32.94
CA SER A 38 2.41 -2.99 -33.27
C SER A 38 3.62 -3.62 -33.97
N ASP A 39 3.97 -4.86 -33.62
CA ASP A 39 4.98 -5.60 -34.39
C ASP A 39 4.59 -5.58 -35.89
N THR A 40 5.57 -5.73 -36.77
CA THR A 40 5.45 -5.68 -38.24
C THR A 40 4.31 -6.56 -38.79
N ASP A 41 3.89 -7.55 -38.01
CA ASP A 41 2.83 -8.54 -38.29
C ASP A 41 1.45 -8.20 -37.68
N GLY A 42 1.35 -7.10 -36.93
CA GLY A 42 0.14 -6.62 -36.26
C GLY A 42 -0.21 -7.33 -34.93
N THR A 43 0.64 -8.24 -34.45
CA THR A 43 0.43 -8.94 -33.17
C THR A 43 0.84 -8.02 -32.01
N THR A 44 -0.05 -7.87 -31.03
CA THR A 44 0.22 -7.08 -29.82
C THR A 44 0.10 -7.95 -28.57
N VAL A 45 1.07 -7.81 -27.68
CA VAL A 45 1.03 -8.44 -26.36
C VAL A 45 0.75 -7.35 -25.34
N THR A 46 -0.38 -7.47 -24.64
CA THR A 46 -0.77 -6.53 -23.59
C THR A 46 -0.63 -7.20 -22.24
N VAL A 47 0.04 -6.54 -21.30
CA VAL A 47 0.16 -7.00 -19.92
C VAL A 47 -0.61 -6.02 -19.04
N ASP A 48 -1.76 -6.47 -18.54
CA ASP A 48 -2.55 -5.75 -17.55
C ASP A 48 -1.94 -5.99 -16.16
N LEU A 49 -1.47 -4.92 -15.51
CA LEU A 49 -0.92 -4.96 -14.16
C LEU A 49 -2.07 -4.83 -13.16
N GLU A 50 -2.35 -5.88 -12.38
CA GLU A 50 -3.58 -5.95 -11.57
C GLU A 50 -3.35 -5.75 -10.08
N ASP A 51 -2.31 -6.38 -9.52
CA ASP A 51 -2.09 -6.37 -8.06
C ASP A 51 -0.60 -6.44 -7.71
N ILE A 52 -0.20 -5.75 -6.64
CA ILE A 52 1.14 -5.81 -6.06
C ILE A 52 1.06 -6.39 -4.65
N ARG A 53 1.63 -7.58 -4.50
CA ARG A 53 1.80 -8.26 -3.21
C ARG A 53 3.15 -7.88 -2.62
N SER A 54 3.19 -6.71 -1.98
CA SER A 54 4.41 -6.15 -1.39
C SER A 54 5.05 -7.08 -0.33
N ASN A 55 4.22 -7.85 0.40
CA ASN A 55 4.66 -8.81 1.42
C ASN A 55 5.55 -9.93 0.88
N ASN A 56 5.29 -10.37 -0.36
CA ASN A 56 6.00 -11.46 -1.01
C ASN A 56 6.85 -10.98 -2.19
N SER A 57 6.88 -9.66 -2.43
CA SER A 57 7.55 -9.03 -3.57
C SER A 57 7.12 -9.63 -4.91
N VAL A 58 5.80 -9.80 -5.10
CA VAL A 58 5.21 -10.35 -6.33
C VAL A 58 4.29 -9.32 -6.98
N LEU A 59 4.46 -9.12 -8.28
CA LEU A 59 3.52 -8.39 -9.14
C LEU A 59 2.66 -9.40 -9.89
N VAL A 60 1.35 -9.28 -9.78
CA VAL A 60 0.38 -10.11 -10.50
C VAL A 60 -0.15 -9.31 -11.68
N GLY A 61 -0.05 -9.89 -12.86
CA GLY A 61 -0.62 -9.32 -14.08
C GLY A 61 -1.24 -10.39 -14.96
N ASN A 62 -2.09 -9.95 -15.88
CA ASN A 62 -2.71 -10.79 -16.88
C ASN A 62 -2.13 -10.48 -18.25
N VAL A 63 -1.66 -11.51 -18.94
CA VAL A 63 -1.14 -11.37 -20.31
C VAL A 63 -2.26 -11.69 -21.28
N THR A 64 -2.56 -10.73 -22.14
CA THR A 64 -3.50 -10.85 -23.25
C THR A 64 -2.74 -10.72 -24.55
N ILE A 65 -2.87 -11.72 -25.41
CA ILE A 65 -2.27 -11.71 -26.75
C ILE A 65 -3.38 -11.42 -27.74
N THR A 66 -3.21 -10.38 -28.54
CA THR A 66 -4.08 -10.09 -29.68
C THR A 66 -3.31 -10.41 -30.96
N PRO A 67 -3.57 -11.57 -31.59
CA PRO A 67 -2.86 -11.96 -32.80
C PRO A 67 -3.14 -11.00 -33.95
N GLY A 68 -2.12 -10.71 -34.73
CA GLY A 68 -2.26 -9.92 -35.95
C GLY A 68 -3.07 -10.66 -37.03
N PRO A 69 -3.59 -9.94 -38.04
CA PRO A 69 -4.40 -10.52 -39.11
C PRO A 69 -3.65 -11.57 -39.96
N ALA A 70 -2.30 -11.55 -39.95
CA ALA A 70 -1.49 -12.58 -40.58
C ALA A 70 -1.67 -13.96 -39.92
N LEU A 71 -1.76 -14.01 -38.58
CA LEU A 71 -1.86 -15.24 -37.79
C LEU A 71 -3.29 -15.78 -37.65
N LEU A 72 -4.31 -14.99 -38.03
CA LEU A 72 -5.72 -15.36 -37.93
C LEU A 72 -6.28 -15.82 -39.28
N ASP A 73 -7.02 -16.92 -39.28
CA ASP A 73 -7.81 -17.37 -40.44
C ASP A 73 -8.95 -16.37 -40.72
N PRO A 74 -9.03 -15.78 -41.92
CA PRO A 74 -10.06 -14.79 -42.26
C PRO A 74 -11.50 -15.30 -42.09
N ALA A 75 -11.72 -16.61 -42.22
CA ALA A 75 -13.05 -17.20 -42.11
C ALA A 75 -13.42 -17.51 -40.66
N THR A 76 -12.49 -18.10 -39.90
CA THR A 76 -12.78 -18.63 -38.56
C THR A 76 -12.30 -17.75 -37.42
N HIS A 77 -11.51 -16.71 -37.72
CA HIS A 77 -10.85 -15.81 -36.76
C HIS A 77 -10.02 -16.56 -35.71
N LYS A 78 -9.56 -17.78 -36.04
CA LYS A 78 -8.76 -18.65 -35.17
C LYS A 78 -7.32 -18.70 -35.66
N LEU A 79 -6.40 -19.11 -34.80
CA LEU A 79 -4.98 -19.23 -35.13
C LEU A 79 -4.76 -20.18 -36.33
N LYS A 80 -4.00 -19.73 -37.33
CA LYS A 80 -3.59 -20.54 -38.50
C LYS A 80 -2.50 -21.56 -38.16
N GLU A 81 -1.75 -21.31 -37.10
CA GLU A 81 -0.52 -22.00 -36.72
C GLU A 81 -0.47 -22.20 -35.20
N ASP A 82 0.42 -23.07 -34.73
CA ASP A 82 0.69 -23.22 -33.29
C ASP A 82 1.47 -21.99 -32.80
N LEU A 83 1.07 -21.47 -31.64
CA LEU A 83 1.66 -20.29 -31.01
C LEU A 83 2.09 -20.65 -29.59
N ASP A 84 3.32 -20.33 -29.25
CA ASP A 84 3.89 -20.61 -27.94
C ASP A 84 4.51 -19.34 -27.38
N VAL A 85 4.21 -19.05 -26.12
CA VAL A 85 4.63 -17.82 -25.45
C VAL A 85 5.39 -18.16 -24.19
N ASP A 86 6.62 -17.67 -24.14
CA ASP A 86 7.46 -17.69 -22.96
C ASP A 86 7.63 -16.28 -22.42
N VAL A 87 7.42 -16.14 -21.12
CA VAL A 87 7.56 -14.87 -20.40
C VAL A 87 8.75 -15.03 -19.46
N SER A 88 9.78 -14.23 -19.67
CA SER A 88 10.93 -14.20 -18.78
C SER A 88 10.64 -13.42 -17.50
N SER A 89 11.47 -13.63 -16.47
CA SER A 89 11.37 -12.94 -15.17
C SER A 89 10.09 -13.22 -14.35
N VAL A 90 9.47 -14.39 -14.56
CA VAL A 90 8.31 -14.88 -13.80
C VAL A 90 8.78 -15.72 -12.60
N VAL A 91 8.04 -15.67 -11.49
CA VAL A 91 8.25 -16.47 -10.27
C VAL A 91 8.18 -17.96 -10.57
N THR A 92 7.25 -18.35 -11.45
CA THR A 92 7.08 -19.72 -11.94
C THR A 92 7.21 -19.69 -13.46
N PRO A 93 8.13 -20.45 -14.08
CA PRO A 93 8.22 -20.53 -15.53
C PRO A 93 6.86 -20.89 -16.13
N SER A 94 6.29 -19.97 -16.92
CA SER A 94 4.98 -20.13 -17.52
C SER A 94 5.14 -20.15 -19.03
N LYS A 95 5.26 -21.36 -19.58
CA LYS A 95 5.20 -21.58 -21.01
C LYS A 95 3.76 -21.87 -21.41
N ARG A 96 3.17 -21.03 -22.27
CA ARG A 96 1.77 -21.15 -22.68
C ARG A 96 1.70 -21.40 -24.18
N ALA A 97 1.22 -22.60 -24.55
CA ALA A 97 1.06 -23.02 -25.92
C ALA A 97 -0.42 -23.12 -26.33
N TRP A 98 -0.72 -22.67 -27.55
CA TRP A 98 -2.01 -22.79 -28.21
C TRP A 98 -1.86 -23.52 -29.53
N SER A 99 -2.69 -24.53 -29.75
CA SER A 99 -2.71 -25.27 -31.01
C SER A 99 -3.48 -24.52 -32.09
N LYS A 100 -3.15 -24.79 -33.36
CA LYS A 100 -3.91 -24.34 -34.52
C LYS A 100 -5.43 -24.52 -34.34
N GLY A 101 -6.19 -23.51 -34.75
CA GLY A 101 -7.65 -23.52 -34.67
C GLY A 101 -8.22 -23.14 -33.30
N THR A 102 -7.39 -22.69 -32.36
CA THR A 102 -7.80 -22.13 -31.07
C THR A 102 -7.67 -20.61 -31.05
N LEU A 103 -8.29 -19.97 -30.07
CA LEU A 103 -8.12 -18.55 -29.76
C LEU A 103 -7.19 -18.43 -28.55
N PRO A 104 -6.25 -17.48 -28.53
CA PRO A 104 -5.48 -17.17 -27.33
C PRO A 104 -6.42 -16.82 -26.18
N ASP A 105 -6.08 -17.31 -25.00
CA ASP A 105 -6.81 -17.02 -23.75
C ASP A 105 -5.92 -16.14 -22.87
N VAL A 106 -6.56 -15.39 -21.96
CA VAL A 106 -5.85 -14.58 -20.97
C VAL A 106 -5.30 -15.50 -19.89
N PHE A 107 -4.03 -15.30 -19.51
CA PHE A 107 -3.41 -16.08 -18.45
C PHE A 107 -2.68 -15.21 -17.43
N PRO A 108 -2.74 -15.55 -16.13
CA PRO A 108 -2.06 -14.80 -15.10
C PRO A 108 -0.57 -15.13 -15.08
N VAL A 109 0.25 -14.10 -14.91
CA VAL A 109 1.69 -14.18 -14.67
C VAL A 109 2.05 -13.52 -13.34
N SER A 110 2.99 -14.11 -12.64
CA SER A 110 3.52 -13.59 -11.38
C SER A 110 4.96 -13.17 -11.58
N LEU A 111 5.23 -11.87 -11.61
CA LEU A 111 6.55 -11.31 -11.85
C LEU A 111 7.26 -11.05 -10.51
N ILE A 112 8.58 -11.31 -10.48
CA ILE A 112 9.39 -11.06 -9.29
C ILE A 112 9.68 -9.55 -9.19
N LEU A 113 9.35 -8.96 -8.05
CA LEU A 113 9.74 -7.61 -7.68
C LEU A 113 11.00 -7.63 -6.80
N SER A 114 11.81 -6.60 -6.95
CA SER A 114 12.95 -6.28 -6.08
C SER A 114 12.73 -4.90 -5.50
N GLY A 115 12.65 -4.81 -4.17
CA GLY A 115 12.41 -3.58 -3.44
C GLY A 115 12.43 -3.85 -1.94
N ASP A 116 12.59 -2.80 -1.15
CA ASP A 116 12.51 -2.89 0.31
C ASP A 116 11.13 -2.43 0.77
N VAL A 117 10.32 -3.39 1.22
CA VAL A 117 8.98 -3.12 1.79
C VAL A 117 9.07 -2.45 3.17
N GLY A 118 10.24 -2.48 3.81
CA GLY A 118 10.49 -1.83 5.09
C GLY A 118 10.33 -0.32 5.04
N ASP A 119 10.61 0.33 3.91
CA ASP A 119 10.65 1.79 3.76
C ASP A 119 9.28 2.44 3.49
N TRP A 120 8.19 1.71 3.73
CA TRP A 120 6.83 2.23 3.60
C TRP A 120 6.66 3.57 4.36
N PRO A 121 6.02 4.60 3.77
CA PRO A 121 5.30 4.63 2.49
C PRO A 121 6.13 5.13 1.30
N PHE A 122 7.46 5.26 1.45
CA PHE A 122 8.36 5.73 0.40
C PHE A 122 9.08 4.56 -0.28
N ASP A 123 8.41 3.42 -0.30
CA ASP A 123 8.92 2.17 -0.86
C ASP A 123 8.96 2.24 -2.39
N HIS A 124 10.05 1.69 -2.94
CA HIS A 124 10.30 1.62 -4.38
C HIS A 124 10.55 0.17 -4.79
N TYR A 125 9.85 -0.29 -5.83
CA TYR A 125 10.02 -1.63 -6.37
C TYR A 125 10.41 -1.58 -7.84
N ARG A 126 11.16 -2.59 -8.26
CA ARG A 126 11.58 -2.77 -9.65
C ARG A 126 11.40 -4.21 -10.07
N THR A 127 10.96 -4.44 -11.30
CA THR A 127 11.02 -5.77 -11.90
C THR A 127 12.43 -6.07 -12.40
N LYS A 128 12.75 -7.36 -12.53
CA LYS A 128 13.84 -7.78 -13.42
C LYS A 128 13.46 -7.47 -14.88
N PRO A 129 14.43 -7.31 -15.80
CA PRO A 129 14.12 -7.11 -17.21
C PRO A 129 13.15 -8.17 -17.72
N ILE A 130 12.02 -7.73 -18.26
CA ILE A 130 10.95 -8.56 -18.80
C ILE A 130 11.12 -8.58 -20.31
N ALA A 131 11.33 -9.77 -20.86
CA ALA A 131 11.21 -10.08 -22.28
C ALA A 131 10.12 -11.13 -22.48
N ILE A 132 9.30 -10.93 -23.51
CA ILE A 132 8.30 -11.91 -23.95
C ILE A 132 8.76 -12.45 -25.29
N GLU A 133 8.95 -13.76 -25.36
CA GLU A 133 9.36 -14.48 -26.56
C GLU A 133 8.15 -15.24 -27.12
N LEU A 134 7.91 -15.04 -28.41
CA LEU A 134 6.88 -15.72 -29.20
C LEU A 134 7.57 -16.73 -30.12
N ASP A 135 7.26 -18.00 -29.94
CA ASP A 135 7.64 -19.07 -30.86
C ASP A 135 6.45 -19.40 -31.76
N ARG A 136 6.69 -19.49 -33.08
CA ARG A 136 5.67 -19.75 -34.10
C ARG A 136 5.99 -21.00 -34.90
N GLY A 137 4.99 -21.88 -35.03
CA GLY A 137 5.05 -23.04 -35.92
C GLY A 137 6.13 -24.09 -35.57
N PRO A 138 6.35 -25.09 -36.44
CA PRO A 138 7.22 -26.24 -36.14
C PRO A 138 8.73 -25.91 -36.14
N ALA A 139 9.12 -24.72 -36.60
CA ALA A 139 10.50 -24.27 -36.65
C ALA A 139 10.93 -23.43 -35.43
N ALA A 140 10.00 -23.11 -34.51
CA ALA A 140 10.23 -22.43 -33.23
C ALA A 140 11.37 -21.39 -33.26
N VAL A 141 11.23 -20.39 -34.13
CA VAL A 141 12.17 -19.26 -34.15
C VAL A 141 11.66 -18.24 -33.13
N PRO A 142 12.35 -18.03 -31.99
CA PRO A 142 11.92 -17.10 -30.96
C PRO A 142 12.00 -15.68 -31.50
N GLN A 143 10.85 -15.03 -31.61
CA GLN A 143 10.74 -13.60 -31.91
C GLN A 143 10.27 -12.88 -30.66
N ARG A 144 11.01 -11.86 -30.24
CA ARG A 144 10.57 -11.03 -29.11
C ARG A 144 9.41 -10.14 -29.51
N ALA A 145 8.38 -10.11 -28.68
CA ALA A 145 7.19 -9.29 -28.88
C ALA A 145 7.41 -7.85 -28.39
N THR A 146 6.80 -6.88 -29.07
CA THR A 146 6.56 -5.56 -28.44
C THR A 146 5.44 -5.70 -27.40
N VAL A 147 5.66 -5.16 -26.20
CA VAL A 147 4.78 -5.36 -25.03
C VAL A 147 4.19 -4.04 -24.55
N THR A 148 2.85 -3.96 -24.57
CA THR A 148 2.10 -2.84 -24.01
C THR A 148 1.75 -3.13 -22.56
N PHE A 149 2.23 -2.30 -21.63
CA PHE A 149 1.86 -2.40 -20.22
C PHE A 149 0.68 -1.46 -19.93
N VAL A 150 -0.39 -2.01 -19.36
CA VAL A 150 -1.58 -1.26 -18.93
C VAL A 150 -1.60 -1.26 -17.41
N ASP A 151 -1.53 -0.07 -16.83
CA ASP A 151 -1.60 0.11 -15.38
C ASP A 151 -3.06 0.11 -14.91
N ARG A 152 -3.40 -0.85 -14.03
CA ARG A 152 -4.67 -0.89 -13.30
C ARG A 152 -4.46 -0.89 -11.79
N LEU A 153 -3.24 -0.61 -11.32
CA LEU A 153 -2.87 -0.64 -9.93
C LEU A 153 -3.36 0.63 -9.22
N LEU A 154 -4.32 0.48 -8.31
CA LEU A 154 -4.81 1.59 -7.51
C LEU A 154 -3.74 2.01 -6.48
N GLY A 155 -3.43 3.31 -6.43
CA GLY A 155 -2.51 3.85 -5.42
C GLY A 155 -1.02 3.61 -5.72
N TRP A 156 -0.69 3.10 -6.90
CA TRP A 156 0.66 2.94 -7.42
C TRP A 156 0.89 3.83 -8.64
N GLN A 157 2.14 4.23 -8.81
CA GLN A 157 2.63 4.93 -9.99
C GLN A 157 3.64 4.00 -10.67
N VAL A 158 3.33 3.65 -11.92
CA VAL A 158 4.14 2.75 -12.75
C VAL A 158 4.94 3.55 -13.77
N GLY A 159 6.23 3.30 -13.85
CA GLY A 159 7.10 3.77 -14.93
C GLY A 159 7.69 2.58 -15.70
N ALA A 160 7.78 2.68 -17.01
CA ALA A 160 8.48 1.71 -17.85
C ALA A 160 9.78 2.33 -18.38
N THR A 161 10.88 1.60 -18.24
CA THR A 161 12.19 1.95 -18.77
C THR A 161 12.69 0.84 -19.67
N GLU A 162 13.07 1.17 -20.91
CA GLU A 162 13.74 0.23 -21.81
C GLU A 162 15.18 -0.02 -21.35
N VAL A 163 15.57 -1.30 -21.25
CA VAL A 163 16.89 -1.70 -20.77
C VAL A 163 17.61 -2.46 -21.88
N GLY A 164 18.77 -1.97 -22.32
CA GLY A 164 19.63 -2.65 -23.31
C GLY A 164 19.70 -1.91 -24.63
N LYS A 165 20.84 -1.25 -24.89
CA LYS A 165 21.14 -0.61 -26.17
C LYS A 165 21.73 -1.67 -27.11
N GLY A 166 20.91 -2.29 -27.95
CA GLY A 166 21.40 -3.19 -29.02
C GLY A 166 20.55 -4.43 -29.31
N GLU A 167 19.56 -4.76 -28.46
CA GLU A 167 18.59 -5.83 -28.72
C GLU A 167 17.27 -5.19 -29.19
N MET A 168 16.68 -5.71 -30.27
CA MET A 168 15.40 -5.22 -30.81
C MET A 168 14.39 -6.38 -30.88
N PRO A 169 13.23 -6.27 -30.20
CA PRO A 169 12.87 -5.25 -29.21
C PRO A 169 13.63 -5.37 -27.86
N PRO A 170 13.89 -4.24 -27.17
CA PRO A 170 14.63 -4.21 -25.91
C PRO A 170 13.79 -4.78 -24.75
N PRO A 171 14.39 -5.46 -23.76
CA PRO A 171 13.66 -5.87 -22.57
C PRO A 171 13.23 -4.66 -21.74
N TYR A 172 12.03 -4.74 -21.16
CA TYR A 172 11.45 -3.66 -20.37
C TYR A 172 11.70 -3.87 -18.87
N ARG A 173 11.99 -2.79 -18.14
CA ARG A 173 11.99 -2.77 -16.68
C ARG A 173 10.86 -1.86 -16.21
N LEU A 174 10.10 -2.34 -15.24
CA LEU A 174 9.05 -1.58 -14.60
C LEU A 174 9.52 -1.10 -13.24
N ASP A 175 9.29 0.17 -12.96
CA ASP A 175 9.52 0.84 -11.70
C ASP A 175 8.17 1.18 -11.07
N PHE A 176 8.01 0.86 -9.79
CA PHE A 176 6.78 1.05 -9.03
C PHE A 176 7.05 1.92 -7.80
N SER A 177 6.20 2.91 -7.58
CA SER A 177 6.22 3.76 -6.40
C SER A 177 4.81 4.08 -5.93
N ARG A 178 4.64 4.46 -4.67
CA ARG A 178 3.35 4.88 -4.13
C ARG A 178 2.91 6.21 -4.75
N THR A 179 1.62 6.34 -5.11
CA THR A 179 1.10 7.64 -5.52
C THR A 179 1.14 8.64 -4.37
N SER A 180 1.24 9.93 -4.71
CA SER A 180 1.21 11.02 -3.74
C SER A 180 -0.04 10.99 -2.85
N SER A 181 -1.20 10.57 -3.40
CA SER A 181 -2.44 10.42 -2.64
C SER A 181 -2.34 9.30 -1.58
N THR A 182 -1.76 8.14 -1.94
CA THR A 182 -1.54 7.04 -1.00
C THR A 182 -0.62 7.45 0.15
N VAL A 183 0.50 8.12 -0.17
CA VAL A 183 1.43 8.66 0.84
C VAL A 183 0.72 9.67 1.73
N ALA A 184 -0.05 10.60 1.16
CA ALA A 184 -0.77 11.62 1.91
C ALA A 184 -1.80 11.01 2.87
N PHE A 185 -2.54 9.99 2.43
CA PHE A 185 -3.47 9.27 3.29
C PHE A 185 -2.74 8.60 4.47
N GLY A 186 -1.58 7.98 4.22
CA GLY A 186 -0.70 7.46 5.26
C GLY A 186 -0.26 8.53 6.28
N VAL A 187 0.15 9.71 5.80
CA VAL A 187 0.54 10.85 6.65
C VAL A 187 -0.63 11.32 7.53
N VAL A 188 -1.86 11.32 7.03
CA VAL A 188 -3.05 11.67 7.82
C VAL A 188 -3.25 10.68 8.97
N ILE A 189 -3.14 9.36 8.71
CA ILE A 189 -3.25 8.33 9.78
C ILE A 189 -2.13 8.50 10.82
N VAL A 190 -0.90 8.77 10.38
CA VAL A 190 0.21 9.10 11.28
C VAL A 190 -0.13 10.33 12.14
N GLY A 191 -0.72 11.37 11.54
CA GLY A 191 -1.20 12.55 12.26
C GLY A 191 -2.24 12.21 13.33
N VAL A 192 -3.16 11.28 13.04
CA VAL A 192 -4.13 10.76 14.03
C VAL A 192 -3.40 10.07 15.18
N TYR A 193 -2.41 9.23 14.91
CA TYR A 193 -1.64 8.56 15.97
C TYR A 193 -0.93 9.55 16.90
N LEU A 194 -0.22 10.52 16.32
CA LEU A 194 0.48 11.55 17.09
C LEU A 194 -0.52 12.40 17.89
N SER A 195 -1.70 12.66 17.34
CA SER A 195 -2.77 13.39 18.04
C SER A 195 -3.32 12.59 19.21
N LEU A 196 -3.58 11.29 19.05
CA LEU A 196 -4.04 10.42 20.14
C LEU A 196 -3.02 10.35 21.28
N ALA A 197 -1.74 10.10 20.94
CA ALA A 197 -0.66 10.08 21.92
C ALA A 197 -0.49 11.44 22.63
N GLY A 198 -0.49 12.53 21.86
CA GLY A 198 -0.33 13.89 22.38
C GLY A 198 -1.50 14.32 23.28
N LEU A 199 -2.74 14.05 22.87
CA LEU A 199 -3.93 14.33 23.68
C LEU A 199 -3.95 13.50 24.96
N GLY A 200 -3.62 12.21 24.86
CA GLY A 200 -3.49 11.34 26.03
C GLY A 200 -2.46 11.88 27.02
N LEU A 201 -1.25 12.18 26.55
CA LEU A 201 -0.20 12.75 27.41
C LEU A 201 -0.60 14.10 28.00
N PHE A 202 -1.22 14.97 27.21
CA PHE A 202 -1.69 16.27 27.67
C PHE A 202 -2.71 16.14 28.81
N VAL A 203 -3.71 15.26 28.66
CA VAL A 203 -4.72 15.02 29.71
C VAL A 203 -4.09 14.42 30.96
N ALA A 204 -3.19 13.46 30.81
CA ALA A 204 -2.44 12.88 31.93
C ALA A 204 -1.66 13.96 32.69
N VAL A 205 -0.88 14.79 32.00
CA VAL A 205 -0.08 15.86 32.61
C VAL A 205 -0.93 16.92 33.30
N GLN A 206 -2.08 17.31 32.71
CA GLN A 206 -2.98 18.26 33.37
C GLN A 206 -3.61 17.69 34.64
N THR A 207 -3.85 16.39 34.68
CA THR A 207 -4.37 15.68 35.86
C THR A 207 -3.30 15.63 36.95
N VAL A 208 -2.05 15.32 36.58
CA VAL A 208 -0.89 15.36 37.50
C VAL A 208 -0.69 16.74 38.12
N ARG A 209 -0.94 17.82 37.37
CA ARG A 209 -0.82 19.21 37.84
C ARG A 209 -1.98 19.69 38.71
N ASN A 210 -2.87 18.81 39.19
CA ASN A 210 -4.07 19.14 39.96
C ASN A 210 -5.00 20.17 39.31
N ARG A 211 -4.90 20.41 38.00
CA ARG A 211 -5.77 21.38 37.31
C ARG A 211 -7.15 20.81 36.97
N ARG A 212 -7.29 19.48 37.00
CA ARG A 212 -8.56 18.76 36.77
C ARG A 212 -8.66 17.61 37.76
N LYS A 213 -9.88 17.32 38.22
CA LYS A 213 -10.18 16.20 39.13
C LYS A 213 -10.07 14.87 38.39
N PHE A 214 -9.57 13.85 39.09
CA PHE A 214 -9.58 12.48 38.59
C PHE A 214 -11.02 12.03 38.31
N GLN A 215 -11.23 11.40 37.15
CA GLN A 215 -12.48 10.79 36.76
C GLN A 215 -12.21 9.31 36.37
N PRO A 216 -12.81 8.33 37.06
CA PRO A 216 -12.64 6.90 36.73
C PRO A 216 -12.90 6.55 35.26
N PRO A 217 -13.87 7.15 34.55
CA PRO A 217 -14.12 6.85 33.12
C PRO A 217 -12.92 7.11 32.19
N MET A 218 -11.99 7.99 32.56
CA MET A 218 -10.83 8.31 31.71
C MET A 218 -9.84 7.14 31.59
N THR A 219 -9.79 6.23 32.57
CA THR A 219 -8.96 5.02 32.48
C THR A 219 -9.47 4.13 31.33
N THR A 220 -10.79 4.01 31.19
CA THR A 220 -11.41 3.27 30.07
C THR A 220 -11.11 3.93 28.72
N TRP A 221 -11.02 5.26 28.68
CA TRP A 221 -10.67 6.00 27.47
C TRP A 221 -9.22 5.73 27.01
N TYR A 222 -8.25 5.71 27.92
CA TYR A 222 -6.87 5.31 27.59
C TYR A 222 -6.79 3.85 27.11
N ALA A 223 -7.51 2.94 27.76
CA ALA A 223 -7.59 1.55 27.32
C ALA A 223 -8.17 1.46 25.89
N ALA A 224 -9.25 2.18 25.60
CA ALA A 224 -9.85 2.23 24.27
C ALA A 224 -8.87 2.76 23.21
N MET A 225 -8.09 3.80 23.52
CA MET A 225 -7.06 4.32 22.63
C MET A 225 -5.98 3.28 22.33
N LEU A 226 -5.51 2.55 23.35
CA LEU A 226 -4.52 1.48 23.17
C LEU A 226 -5.05 0.35 22.28
N PHE A 227 -6.30 -0.06 22.46
CA PHE A 227 -6.93 -1.07 21.61
C PHE A 227 -7.20 -0.57 20.18
N ALA A 228 -7.45 0.73 20.01
CA ALA A 228 -7.67 1.35 18.70
C ALA A 228 -6.39 1.43 17.85
N VAL A 229 -5.20 1.33 18.45
CA VAL A 229 -3.93 1.43 17.71
C VAL A 229 -3.82 0.36 16.63
N MET A 230 -4.19 -0.89 16.94
CA MET A 230 -4.02 -2.02 16.03
C MET A 230 -4.96 -1.94 14.81
N PRO A 231 -6.29 -1.71 14.96
CA PRO A 231 -7.17 -1.50 13.82
C PRO A 231 -6.75 -0.33 12.92
N LEU A 232 -6.26 0.77 13.51
CA LEU A 232 -5.73 1.90 12.73
C LEU A 232 -4.48 1.52 11.93
N ARG A 233 -3.67 0.58 12.45
CA ARG A 233 -2.41 0.16 11.81
C ARG A 233 -2.70 -0.69 10.59
N THR A 234 -3.74 -1.53 10.68
CA THR A 234 -4.27 -2.30 9.56
C THR A 234 -5.11 -1.48 8.58
N ALA A 235 -5.41 -0.22 8.90
CA ALA A 235 -6.09 0.69 7.98
C ALA A 235 -5.11 1.48 7.09
N LEU A 236 -3.81 1.32 7.30
CA LEU A 236 -2.80 1.89 6.40
C LEU A 236 -2.92 1.25 5.00
N PRO A 237 -2.70 2.02 3.92
CA PRO A 237 -2.72 1.51 2.55
C PRO A 237 -1.86 0.25 2.39
N ASP A 238 -2.44 -0.76 1.78
CA ASP A 238 -1.87 -2.10 1.56
C ASP A 238 -1.39 -2.83 2.83
N SER A 239 -1.70 -2.31 4.03
CA SER A 239 -1.33 -2.90 5.32
C SER A 239 0.11 -3.40 5.35
N PRO A 240 1.11 -2.51 5.49
CA PRO A 240 2.51 -2.89 5.38
C PRO A 240 2.86 -4.05 6.34
N PRO A 241 3.84 -4.91 5.99
CA PRO A 241 4.26 -6.00 6.85
C PRO A 241 4.63 -5.53 8.26
N PHE A 242 4.38 -6.36 9.26
CA PHE A 242 4.80 -6.09 10.63
C PHE A 242 6.32 -5.97 10.68
N GLY A 243 6.80 -4.89 11.31
CA GLY A 243 8.23 -4.57 11.35
C GLY A 243 8.69 -3.59 10.26
N SER A 244 7.77 -3.04 9.48
CA SER A 244 8.04 -1.87 8.62
C SER A 244 8.52 -0.67 9.43
N TRP A 245 9.21 0.26 8.77
CA TRP A 245 9.80 1.44 9.38
C TRP A 245 8.80 2.24 10.23
N ILE A 246 7.56 2.38 9.76
CA ILE A 246 6.48 3.08 10.48
C ILE A 246 6.12 2.42 11.82
N ASP A 247 6.14 1.08 11.90
CA ASP A 247 5.82 0.38 13.14
C ASP A 247 6.85 0.71 14.22
N VAL A 248 8.14 0.69 13.84
CA VAL A 248 9.27 0.91 14.76
C VAL A 248 9.40 2.37 15.17
N THR A 249 9.21 3.29 14.23
CA THR A 249 9.48 4.72 14.45
C THR A 249 8.28 5.49 15.00
N ILE A 250 7.04 5.06 14.71
CA ILE A 250 5.84 5.80 15.08
C ILE A 250 4.93 4.96 15.97
N VAL A 251 4.45 3.81 15.48
CA VAL A 251 3.39 3.03 16.17
C VAL A 251 3.86 2.58 17.55
N LEU A 252 5.07 2.05 17.66
CA LEU A 252 5.67 1.64 18.92
C LEU A 252 5.72 2.80 19.92
N TRP A 253 6.19 3.98 19.50
CA TRP A 253 6.32 5.15 20.36
C TRP A 253 4.97 5.72 20.79
N VAL A 254 3.97 5.67 19.91
CA VAL A 254 2.59 6.04 20.23
C VAL A 254 2.04 5.14 21.34
N ILE A 255 2.25 3.82 21.25
CA ILE A 255 1.86 2.88 22.30
C ILE A 255 2.60 3.19 23.61
N VAL A 256 3.92 3.39 23.55
CA VAL A 256 4.74 3.74 24.73
C VAL A 256 4.21 5.01 25.41
N VAL A 257 3.94 6.08 24.65
CA VAL A 257 3.40 7.33 25.19
C VAL A 257 2.01 7.13 25.80
N LEU A 258 1.14 6.35 25.16
CA LEU A 258 -0.19 6.05 25.71
C LEU A 258 -0.10 5.24 27.01
N VAL A 259 0.79 4.25 27.08
CA VAL A 259 1.06 3.47 28.30
C VAL A 259 1.60 4.37 29.41
N ILE A 260 2.59 5.21 29.12
CA ILE A 260 3.13 6.19 30.10
C ILE A 260 2.02 7.11 30.59
N SER A 261 1.18 7.62 29.67
CA SER A 261 0.06 8.50 30.01
C SER A 261 -0.93 7.80 30.95
N MET A 262 -1.24 6.53 30.68
CA MET A 262 -2.12 5.73 31.52
C MET A 262 -1.51 5.47 32.90
N VAL A 263 -0.22 5.13 32.98
CA VAL A 263 0.50 4.94 34.25
C VAL A 263 0.53 6.24 35.07
N LEU A 264 0.81 7.38 34.44
CA LEU A 264 0.78 8.69 35.10
C LEU A 264 -0.60 8.98 35.67
N TYR A 265 -1.65 8.72 34.89
CA TYR A 265 -3.04 8.94 35.30
C TYR A 265 -3.44 8.05 36.49
N ILE A 266 -3.07 6.76 36.47
CA ILE A 266 -3.33 5.81 37.57
C ILE A 266 -2.48 6.17 38.81
N SER A 267 -1.26 6.66 38.63
CA SER A 267 -0.42 7.11 39.74
C SER A 267 -1.02 8.31 40.47
N CYS A 268 -1.68 9.22 39.74
CA CYS A 268 -2.45 10.31 40.35
C CYS A 268 -3.62 9.78 41.17
N TRP A 269 -4.37 8.81 40.65
CA TRP A 269 -5.44 8.17 41.41
C TRP A 269 -4.93 7.63 42.75
N TRP A 270 -3.81 6.90 42.75
CA TRP A 270 -3.20 6.38 43.99
C TRP A 270 -2.78 7.50 44.94
N ARG A 271 -2.35 8.65 44.43
CA ARG A 271 -1.96 9.82 45.25
C ARG A 271 -3.18 10.57 45.80
N HIS A 272 -4.24 10.73 45.02
CA HIS A 272 -5.44 11.49 45.37
C HIS A 272 -6.40 10.73 46.28
N LEU A 273 -6.40 9.39 46.26
CA LEU A 273 -7.24 8.55 47.11
C LEU A 273 -6.54 8.03 48.38
N ARG A 274 -5.35 8.55 48.75
CA ARG A 274 -4.84 8.30 50.10
C ARG A 274 -5.78 8.96 51.11
N PRO A 275 -6.41 8.22 52.05
CA PRO A 275 -7.23 8.84 53.09
C PRO A 275 -6.39 9.89 53.81
N GLY A 276 -6.94 11.10 53.93
CA GLY A 276 -6.28 12.15 54.71
C GLY A 276 -6.22 11.76 56.19
N PRO A 277 -5.22 12.24 56.96
CA PRO A 277 -5.20 12.06 58.42
C PRO A 277 -6.52 12.50 59.09
N ASP A 278 -7.17 13.51 58.53
CA ASP A 278 -8.42 14.10 59.04
C ASP A 278 -9.63 13.18 58.85
N GLU A 279 -9.63 12.33 57.82
CA GLU A 279 -10.68 11.33 57.56
C GLU A 279 -10.48 10.09 58.45
N LEU A 280 -9.23 9.73 58.74
CA LEU A 280 -8.92 8.71 59.74
C LEU A 280 -9.26 9.18 61.16
N ALA A 281 -9.08 10.47 61.45
CA ALA A 281 -9.45 11.07 62.72
C ALA A 281 -10.98 11.07 62.92
N SER A 282 -11.77 11.44 61.92
CA SER A 282 -13.23 11.44 61.99
C SER A 282 -13.84 10.03 62.08
N VAL A 283 -13.23 9.05 61.40
CA VAL A 283 -13.58 7.63 61.53
C VAL A 283 -13.22 7.09 62.92
N SER A 284 -12.13 7.57 63.54
CA SER A 284 -11.75 7.17 64.90
C SER A 284 -12.59 7.82 66.00
N SER A 285 -13.07 9.05 65.79
CA SER A 285 -13.88 9.81 66.75
C SER A 285 -15.39 9.54 66.63
N GLY A 286 -15.81 8.83 65.57
CA GLY A 286 -17.21 8.55 65.25
C GLY A 286 -17.73 7.18 65.72
N GLY A 287 -17.00 6.44 66.56
CA GLY A 287 -17.58 5.32 67.31
C GLY A 287 -18.20 5.85 68.60
N PRO A 288 -19.48 5.54 68.93
CA PRO A 288 -20.22 4.31 68.67
C PRO A 288 -21.43 4.42 67.73
#